data_AF-A0A925XH75-F1
#
_entry.id   AF-A0A925XH75-F1
#
_cell.length_a   1.000
_cell.length_b   1.000
_cell.length_c   1.000
_cell.angle_alpha   90.00
_cell.angle_beta   90.00
_cell.angle_gamma   90.00
#
_symmetry.space_group_name_H-M   'P 1'
#
loop_
_entity.id
_entity.type
_entity.pdbx_description
1 polymer ?
#
loop_
_entity_poly.entity_id
_entity_poly.type
_entity_poly.pdbx_seq_one_letter_code
_entity_poly.pdbx_strand_id
1 'polypeptide(L)'
;MKPGLILGTTDVLHATVSAEQTIHLGAEQLRGAVVFSTPAMVNLMEHAAREVLRPYLDPSEESVGAHVHVEHLAATPVGANVRAEARVTTIDGKLIDFDIAAFDETDQIGRGTHRRAIIQTDRFAGRLAEKTAKLSAGVALPMHIEPNTGDLARLEALLVERDAAIVTVTLNRPQKLNAVNRQMTSDWEQLNAWLAGHPEVRVVVVTGAGEAFCAGDDVPEVGTLPIDEATALSHRQAAMYLAWERLPQIFIAAVNGIALGAGCVAAYSCDFRLAAHAARFGMPEILLGWPPGYGLTQLTALIGKARALELCLTGKQITAAQAASYGLVHDVMPLGRLTAAARELARDLLARPAEALRETKRLLHQDEGTQSKIAHLADTASYIRCLQLPDAREGIAAFTEKRAPKFGG
;
A
#
# COMPACT_ATOMS: atom_id res chain seq x y z
N MET A 1 23.13 -32.71 -2.63
CA MET A 1 24.20 -31.73 -2.93
C MET A 1 23.68 -30.87 -4.08
N LYS A 2 23.70 -29.54 -3.96
CA LYS A 2 23.22 -28.65 -5.02
C LYS A 2 24.24 -28.59 -6.16
N PRO A 3 23.86 -28.85 -7.42
CA PRO A 3 24.80 -28.80 -8.53
C PRO A 3 25.48 -27.43 -8.62
N GLY A 4 26.81 -27.40 -8.67
CA GLY A 4 27.59 -26.17 -8.82
C GLY A 4 27.95 -25.45 -7.51
N LEU A 5 27.27 -25.71 -6.39
CA LEU A 5 27.66 -25.14 -5.10
C LEU A 5 28.87 -25.88 -4.53
N ILE A 6 29.98 -25.18 -4.35
CA ILE A 6 31.24 -25.75 -3.85
C ILE A 6 31.73 -25.03 -2.58
N LEU A 7 32.60 -25.68 -1.82
CA LEU A 7 33.28 -25.06 -0.69
C LEU A 7 34.07 -23.83 -1.17
N GLY A 8 34.03 -22.76 -0.38
CA GLY A 8 34.69 -21.50 -0.71
C GLY A 8 33.92 -20.60 -1.67
N THR A 9 32.71 -20.97 -2.11
CA THR A 9 31.84 -20.05 -2.86
C THR A 9 31.57 -18.80 -2.01
N THR A 10 31.75 -17.62 -2.59
CA THR A 10 31.57 -16.33 -1.91
C THR A 10 30.63 -15.40 -2.65
N ASP A 11 30.01 -14.49 -1.92
CA ASP A 11 29.31 -13.33 -2.47
C ASP A 11 29.48 -12.12 -1.53
N VAL A 12 29.31 -10.92 -2.08
CA VAL A 12 29.48 -9.65 -1.38
C VAL A 12 28.25 -8.78 -1.59
N LEU A 13 27.61 -8.39 -0.50
CA LEU A 13 26.46 -7.51 -0.52
C LEU A 13 26.87 -6.11 -0.05
N HIS A 14 26.58 -5.09 -0.85
CA HIS A 14 26.83 -3.69 -0.52
C HIS A 14 25.55 -2.98 -0.06
N ALA A 15 25.68 -2.09 0.92
CA ALA A 15 24.59 -1.25 1.41
C ALA A 15 25.12 0.09 1.93
N THR A 16 24.21 1.04 2.15
CA THR A 16 24.49 2.29 2.84
C THR A 16 23.71 2.30 4.15
N VAL A 17 24.35 2.66 5.26
CA VAL A 17 23.71 2.70 6.58
C VAL A 17 22.61 3.76 6.59
N SER A 18 21.35 3.33 6.69
CA SER A 18 20.19 4.22 6.77
C SER A 18 19.88 4.63 8.22
N ALA A 19 19.13 5.72 8.40
CA ALA A 19 18.72 6.18 9.73
C ALA A 19 17.91 5.12 10.50
N GLU A 20 17.12 4.30 9.81
CA GLU A 20 16.29 3.24 10.40
C GLU A 20 17.11 2.05 10.93
N GLN A 21 18.36 1.92 10.50
CA GLN A 21 19.25 0.81 10.84
C GLN A 21 20.16 1.13 12.03
N THR A 22 19.91 2.22 12.74
CA THR A 22 20.85 2.81 13.69
C THR A 22 20.33 2.84 15.13
N ILE A 23 21.23 3.05 16.08
CA ILE A 23 20.91 3.28 17.49
C ILE A 23 21.57 4.56 17.99
N HIS A 24 20.96 5.17 19.00
CA HIS A 24 21.52 6.29 19.72
C HIS A 24 22.37 5.79 20.89
N LEU A 25 23.62 6.26 20.98
CA LEU A 25 24.48 5.97 22.11
C LEU A 25 24.17 6.92 23.27
N GLY A 26 23.89 6.36 24.44
CA GLY A 26 23.45 7.10 25.63
C GLY A 26 24.58 7.64 26.53
N ALA A 27 25.85 7.36 26.21
CA ALA A 27 26.99 7.83 27.00
C ALA A 27 27.16 9.35 26.89
N GLU A 28 27.52 10.01 27.98
CA GLU A 28 27.61 11.48 28.04
C GLU A 28 28.66 12.05 27.05
N GLN A 29 29.75 11.32 26.81
CA GLN A 29 30.78 11.70 25.83
C GLN A 29 30.37 11.46 24.37
N LEU A 30 29.28 10.72 24.13
CA LEU A 30 28.78 10.32 22.81
C LEU A 30 27.34 10.80 22.58
N ARG A 31 26.90 11.80 23.35
CA ARG A 31 25.51 12.29 23.33
C ARG A 31 25.14 12.76 21.91
N GLY A 32 24.20 12.05 21.28
CA GLY A 32 23.74 12.33 19.92
C GLY A 32 24.43 11.53 18.82
N ALA A 33 25.43 10.69 19.15
CA ALA A 33 26.02 9.77 18.19
C ALA A 33 25.01 8.70 17.77
N VAL A 34 24.86 8.55 16.46
CA VAL A 34 23.97 7.58 15.82
C VAL A 34 24.83 6.62 15.02
N VAL A 35 24.77 5.34 15.38
CA VAL A 35 25.66 4.32 14.82
C VAL A 35 24.88 3.12 14.32
N PHE A 36 25.43 2.44 13.32
CA PHE A 36 24.86 1.24 12.75
C PHE A 36 24.62 0.19 13.84
N SER A 37 23.40 -0.34 13.87
CA SER A 37 22.97 -1.23 14.95
C SER A 37 23.43 -2.65 14.72
N THR A 38 23.74 -3.38 15.81
CA THR A 38 24.08 -4.80 15.74
C THR A 38 23.03 -5.63 14.98
N PRO A 39 21.71 -5.48 15.23
CA PRO A 39 20.70 -6.23 14.48
C PRO A 39 20.72 -5.95 12.97
N ALA A 40 20.92 -4.69 12.56
CA ALA A 40 20.97 -4.35 11.15
C ALA A 40 22.23 -4.91 10.47
N MET A 41 23.37 -4.91 11.16
CA MET A 41 24.60 -5.54 10.67
C MET A 41 24.44 -7.06 10.53
N VAL A 42 23.84 -7.72 11.53
CA VAL A 42 23.53 -9.15 11.48
C VAL A 42 22.63 -9.48 10.29
N ASN A 43 21.59 -8.68 10.05
CA ASN A 43 20.71 -8.86 8.89
C ASN A 43 21.46 -8.71 7.55
N LEU A 44 22.35 -7.72 7.44
CA LEU A 44 23.18 -7.53 6.24
C LEU A 44 24.06 -8.77 5.97
N MET A 45 24.72 -9.29 7.01
CA MET A 45 25.57 -10.49 6.93
C MET A 45 24.76 -11.76 6.64
N GLU A 46 23.56 -11.87 7.22
CA GLU A 46 22.62 -12.95 6.92
C GLU A 46 22.21 -12.94 5.44
N HIS A 47 21.90 -11.75 4.90
CA HIS A 47 21.50 -11.57 3.50
C HIS A 47 22.63 -11.93 2.55
N ALA A 48 23.88 -11.55 2.85
CA ALA A 48 25.02 -11.98 2.06
C ALA A 48 25.10 -13.50 1.94
N ALA A 49 24.91 -14.24 3.05
CA ALA A 49 24.88 -15.70 3.01
C ALA A 49 23.67 -16.28 2.24
N ARG A 50 22.54 -15.56 2.20
CA ARG A 50 21.39 -15.94 1.38
C ARG A 50 21.68 -15.78 -0.11
N GLU A 51 22.28 -14.64 -0.51
CA GLU A 51 22.59 -14.37 -1.91
C GLU A 51 23.61 -15.35 -2.49
N VAL A 52 24.58 -15.82 -1.69
CA VAL A 52 25.48 -16.92 -2.08
C VAL A 52 24.71 -18.17 -2.55
N LEU A 53 23.59 -18.50 -1.89
CA LEU A 53 22.80 -19.70 -2.22
C LEU A 53 21.82 -19.48 -3.36
N ARG A 54 21.35 -18.25 -3.56
CA ARG A 54 20.23 -17.92 -4.44
C ARG A 54 20.38 -18.46 -5.87
N PRO A 55 21.55 -18.43 -6.53
CA PRO A 55 21.73 -19.00 -7.88
C PRO A 55 21.57 -20.53 -7.95
N TYR A 56 21.64 -21.22 -6.81
CA TYR A 56 21.67 -22.69 -6.72
C TYR A 56 20.36 -23.29 -6.20
N LEU A 57 19.37 -22.45 -5.88
CA LEU A 57 18.05 -22.89 -5.40
C LEU A 57 17.11 -23.16 -6.58
N ASP A 58 16.32 -24.23 -6.46
CA ASP A 58 15.23 -24.48 -7.40
C ASP A 58 14.08 -23.48 -7.15
N PRO A 59 13.17 -23.23 -8.12
CA PRO A 59 12.05 -22.28 -7.93
C PRO A 59 11.14 -22.59 -6.74
N SER A 60 11.05 -23.86 -6.32
CA SER A 60 10.26 -24.30 -5.15
C SER A 60 11.07 -24.32 -3.85
N GLU A 61 12.25 -23.72 -3.83
CA GLU A 61 13.14 -23.71 -2.69
C GLU A 61 13.50 -22.32 -2.21
N GLU A 62 13.72 -22.23 -0.90
CA GLU A 62 14.26 -21.07 -0.25
C GLU A 62 15.32 -21.48 0.77
N SER A 63 16.19 -20.54 1.15
CA SER A 63 17.11 -20.75 2.26
C SER A 63 16.69 -19.93 3.46
N VAL A 64 16.66 -20.54 4.65
CA VAL A 64 16.32 -19.88 5.92
C VAL A 64 17.46 -20.00 6.91
N GLY A 65 17.67 -18.97 7.73
CA GLY A 65 18.66 -19.02 8.83
C GLY A 65 18.27 -20.07 9.87
N ALA A 66 19.23 -20.91 10.25
CA ALA A 66 19.07 -21.91 11.31
C ALA A 66 19.87 -21.53 12.56
N HIS A 67 21.09 -21.01 12.38
CA HIS A 67 21.95 -20.55 13.47
C HIS A 67 22.77 -19.36 13.01
N VAL A 68 22.80 -18.30 13.81
CA VAL A 68 23.61 -17.11 13.53
C VAL A 68 24.45 -16.78 14.77
N HIS A 69 25.74 -16.53 14.56
CA HIS A 69 26.66 -16.06 15.60
C HIS A 69 27.52 -14.95 15.04
N VAL A 70 27.39 -13.74 15.59
CA VAL A 70 28.08 -12.54 15.09
C VAL A 70 28.61 -11.72 16.25
N GLU A 71 29.86 -11.28 16.12
CA GLU A 71 30.53 -10.30 16.95
C GLU A 71 30.50 -8.94 16.23
N HIS A 72 30.09 -7.89 16.94
CA HIS A 72 30.14 -6.49 16.46
C HIS A 72 31.44 -5.86 16.99
N LEU A 73 32.31 -5.46 16.07
CA LEU A 73 33.71 -5.13 16.35
C LEU A 73 33.97 -3.62 16.38
N ALA A 74 33.27 -2.83 15.57
CA ALA A 74 33.50 -1.39 15.46
C ALA A 74 32.19 -0.65 15.14
N ALA A 75 32.11 0.61 15.56
CA ALA A 75 30.95 1.46 15.32
C ALA A 75 31.04 2.14 13.94
N THR A 76 29.95 2.13 13.19
CA THR A 76 29.87 2.75 11.85
C THR A 76 28.82 3.86 11.84
N PRO A 77 29.12 5.06 11.29
CA PRO A 77 28.18 6.17 11.26
C PRO A 77 27.09 6.00 10.20
N VAL A 78 26.00 6.76 10.35
CA VAL A 78 24.93 6.86 9.33
C VAL A 78 25.49 7.40 8.02
N GLY A 79 25.04 6.84 6.89
CA GLY A 79 25.47 7.23 5.55
C GLY A 79 26.77 6.59 5.08
N ALA A 80 27.48 5.85 5.93
CA ALA A 80 28.65 5.08 5.52
C ALA A 80 28.26 3.94 4.58
N ASN A 81 29.14 3.64 3.61
CA ASN A 81 29.02 2.44 2.80
C ASN A 81 29.55 1.24 3.58
N VAL A 82 28.75 0.19 3.62
CA VAL A 82 29.10 -1.07 4.26
C VAL A 82 28.98 -2.20 3.26
N ARG A 83 29.81 -3.22 3.43
CA ARG A 83 29.76 -4.46 2.67
C ARG A 83 29.76 -5.65 3.60
N ALA A 84 28.95 -6.66 3.30
CA ALA A 84 28.99 -7.94 3.98
C ALA A 84 29.43 -9.03 3.01
N GLU A 85 30.29 -9.91 3.49
CA GLU A 85 30.81 -11.05 2.76
C GLU A 85 30.31 -12.33 3.42
N ALA A 86 30.00 -13.34 2.60
CA ALA A 86 29.71 -14.68 3.07
C ALA A 86 30.51 -15.69 2.26
N ARG A 87 31.05 -16.72 2.92
CA ARG A 87 31.83 -17.79 2.31
C ARG A 87 31.36 -19.15 2.80
N VAL A 88 31.03 -20.05 1.87
CA VAL A 88 30.64 -21.43 2.21
C VAL A 88 31.80 -22.19 2.83
N THR A 89 31.59 -22.74 4.04
CA THR A 89 32.59 -23.53 4.78
C THR A 89 32.24 -25.01 4.86
N THR A 90 30.95 -25.34 4.91
CA THR A 90 30.47 -26.73 4.96
C THR A 90 29.20 -26.89 4.13
N ILE A 91 29.08 -28.02 3.42
CA ILE A 91 27.86 -28.42 2.70
C ILE A 91 27.43 -29.79 3.22
N ASP A 92 26.43 -29.82 4.11
CA ASP A 92 25.85 -31.04 4.66
C ASP A 92 24.40 -31.21 4.17
N GLY A 93 24.27 -31.80 2.98
CA GLY A 93 22.98 -32.04 2.36
C GLY A 93 22.21 -30.76 2.06
N LYS A 94 21.29 -30.37 2.95
CA LYS A 94 20.48 -29.15 2.89
C LYS A 94 20.92 -28.07 3.89
N LEU A 95 21.88 -28.37 4.76
CA LEU A 95 22.45 -27.43 5.72
C LEU A 95 23.77 -26.92 5.17
N ILE A 96 23.88 -25.60 5.04
CA ILE A 96 25.07 -24.94 4.51
C ILE A 96 25.60 -23.98 5.58
N ASP A 97 26.88 -24.14 5.90
CA ASP A 97 27.59 -23.28 6.84
C ASP A 97 28.40 -22.21 6.12
N PHE A 98 28.49 -21.04 6.73
CA PHE A 98 29.16 -19.87 6.21
C PHE A 98 30.06 -19.25 7.27
N ASP A 99 31.23 -18.79 6.84
CA ASP A 99 31.90 -17.67 7.49
C ASP A 99 31.28 -16.38 6.95
N ILE A 100 30.97 -15.44 7.83
CA ILE A 100 30.41 -14.13 7.47
C ILE A 100 31.22 -12.99 8.08
N ALA A 101 31.37 -11.90 7.33
CA ALA A 101 32.05 -10.70 7.79
C ALA A 101 31.34 -9.44 7.27
N ALA A 102 31.49 -8.34 7.99
CA ALA A 102 31.04 -7.02 7.55
C ALA A 102 32.18 -6.02 7.69
N PHE A 103 32.25 -5.10 6.74
CA PHE A 103 33.24 -4.03 6.67
C PHE A 103 32.56 -2.72 6.34
N ASP A 104 33.06 -1.62 6.87
CA ASP A 104 32.84 -0.30 6.29
C ASP A 104 34.03 0.08 5.39
N GLU A 105 34.20 1.38 5.12
CA GLU A 105 35.26 1.87 4.25
C GLU A 105 36.66 1.75 4.89
N THR A 106 36.75 1.64 6.21
CA THR A 106 38.01 1.69 6.96
C THR A 106 38.31 0.40 7.72
N ASP A 107 37.29 -0.22 8.32
CA ASP A 107 37.45 -1.26 9.33
C ASP A 107 36.58 -2.49 9.06
N GLN A 108 36.98 -3.60 9.69
CA GLN A 108 36.07 -4.73 9.86
C GLN A 108 35.13 -4.45 11.03
N ILE A 109 33.85 -4.33 10.74
CA ILE A 109 32.82 -3.92 11.69
C ILE A 109 32.10 -5.14 12.28
N GLY A 110 32.13 -6.29 11.59
CA GLY A 110 31.50 -7.52 12.08
C GLY A 110 32.19 -8.79 11.61
N ARG A 111 32.10 -9.85 12.43
CA ARG A 111 32.58 -11.19 12.08
C ARG A 111 31.70 -12.25 12.70
N GLY A 112 31.49 -13.36 12.01
CA GLY A 112 30.67 -14.43 12.54
C GLY A 112 30.62 -15.68 11.68
N THR A 113 29.70 -16.57 12.08
CA THR A 113 29.33 -17.78 11.35
C THR A 113 27.82 -17.84 11.19
N HIS A 114 27.36 -18.40 10.07
CA HIS A 114 25.93 -18.61 9.82
C HIS A 114 25.67 -20.02 9.31
N ARG A 115 24.54 -20.60 9.70
CA ARG A 115 24.02 -21.85 9.12
C ARG A 115 22.69 -21.55 8.46
N ARG A 116 22.56 -21.89 7.17
CA ARG A 116 21.28 -21.82 6.43
C ARG A 116 20.79 -23.20 6.07
N ALA A 117 19.47 -23.40 6.18
CA ALA A 117 18.79 -24.60 5.75
C ALA A 117 18.04 -24.34 4.45
N ILE A 118 18.24 -25.19 3.45
CA ILE A 118 17.43 -25.21 2.22
C ILE A 118 16.11 -25.90 2.52
N ILE A 119 15.00 -25.19 2.30
CA ILE A 119 13.65 -25.66 2.55
C ILE A 119 12.84 -25.68 1.26
N GLN A 120 11.82 -26.53 1.23
CA GLN A 120 10.86 -26.61 0.13
C GLN A 120 9.62 -25.80 0.49
N THR A 121 9.32 -24.77 -0.28
CA THR A 121 8.29 -23.77 0.04
C THR A 121 6.89 -24.39 0.07
N ASP A 122 6.60 -25.34 -0.82
CA ASP A 122 5.30 -26.03 -0.91
C ASP A 122 4.89 -26.76 0.38
N ARG A 123 5.87 -27.30 1.12
CA ARG A 123 5.61 -28.03 2.38
C ARG A 123 5.15 -27.11 3.51
N PHE A 124 5.49 -25.83 3.42
CA PHE A 124 5.13 -24.82 4.41
C PHE A 124 3.98 -23.94 3.93
N ALA A 125 3.74 -23.83 2.63
CA ALA A 125 2.69 -22.99 2.05
C ALA A 125 1.33 -23.25 2.71
N GLY A 126 0.91 -24.51 2.88
CA GLY A 126 -0.36 -24.84 3.53
C GLY A 126 -0.43 -24.42 5.00
N ARG A 127 0.60 -24.73 5.80
CA ARG A 127 0.65 -24.34 7.23
C ARG A 127 0.83 -22.83 7.42
N LEU A 128 1.57 -22.18 6.53
CA LEU A 128 1.74 -20.74 6.52
C LEU A 128 0.40 -20.10 6.16
N ALA A 129 -0.31 -20.58 5.14
CA ALA A 129 -1.66 -20.14 4.80
C ALA A 129 -2.63 -20.34 5.96
N GLU A 130 -2.61 -21.48 6.66
CA GLU A 130 -3.42 -21.69 7.87
C GLU A 130 -3.05 -20.75 9.02
N LYS A 131 -1.76 -20.53 9.28
CA LYS A 131 -1.30 -19.59 10.32
C LYS A 131 -1.66 -18.16 9.95
N THR A 132 -1.48 -17.79 8.69
CA THR A 132 -1.86 -16.50 8.15
C THR A 132 -3.36 -16.31 8.23
N ALA A 133 -4.18 -17.32 7.90
CA ALA A 133 -5.63 -17.30 8.06
C ALA A 133 -6.07 -17.16 9.53
N LYS A 134 -5.29 -17.71 10.47
CA LYS A 134 -5.53 -17.55 11.92
C LYS A 134 -5.03 -16.19 12.46
N LEU A 135 -3.98 -15.63 11.87
CA LEU A 135 -3.40 -14.31 12.20
C LEU A 135 -4.11 -13.16 11.46
N SER A 136 -4.80 -13.44 10.37
CA SER A 136 -5.57 -12.48 9.56
C SER A 136 -6.86 -12.02 10.24
N ALA A 137 -7.05 -12.39 11.51
CA ALA A 137 -7.82 -11.56 12.45
C ALA A 137 -7.12 -10.21 12.76
N GLY A 138 -5.95 -9.90 12.18
CA GLY A 138 -5.31 -8.59 12.34
C GLY A 138 -3.94 -8.32 11.67
N VAL A 139 -3.44 -9.12 10.73
CA VAL A 139 -2.11 -8.88 10.10
C VAL A 139 -2.19 -8.75 8.58
N ALA A 140 -1.48 -7.76 8.04
CA ALA A 140 -1.38 -7.43 6.61
C ALA A 140 -0.78 -8.59 5.81
N LEU A 141 -1.56 -9.12 4.87
CA LEU A 141 -1.00 -9.86 3.74
C LEU A 141 -0.25 -8.88 2.83
N PRO A 142 0.95 -9.20 2.33
CA PRO A 142 1.48 -8.51 1.17
C PRO A 142 0.45 -8.69 0.05
N MET A 143 -0.24 -7.60 -0.31
CA MET A 143 -1.23 -7.63 -1.38
C MET A 143 -0.56 -8.10 -2.67
N HIS A 144 -0.93 -9.31 -3.07
CA HIS A 144 -0.54 -9.92 -4.33
C HIS A 144 -1.72 -9.69 -5.29
N ILE A 145 -1.56 -8.75 -6.23
CA ILE A 145 -2.50 -8.61 -7.34
C ILE A 145 -2.06 -9.64 -8.36
N GLU A 146 -2.83 -10.72 -8.52
CA GLU A 146 -2.59 -11.71 -9.56
C GLU A 146 -2.82 -11.05 -10.94
N PRO A 147 -1.80 -10.94 -11.80
CA PRO A 147 -1.97 -10.32 -13.10
C PRO A 147 -2.89 -11.15 -14.00
N ASN A 148 -3.87 -10.50 -14.63
CA ASN A 148 -4.68 -11.09 -15.69
C ASN A 148 -4.21 -10.57 -17.05
N THR A 149 -3.63 -11.46 -17.86
CA THR A 149 -3.15 -11.16 -19.22
C THR A 149 -4.19 -11.40 -20.31
N GLY A 150 -5.38 -11.89 -19.96
CA GLY A 150 -6.50 -12.06 -20.89
C GLY A 150 -7.30 -10.78 -21.11
N ASP A 151 -8.36 -10.88 -21.93
CA ASP A 151 -9.26 -9.76 -22.19
C ASP A 151 -9.96 -9.29 -20.91
N LEU A 152 -10.23 -7.98 -20.82
CA LEU A 152 -11.01 -7.42 -19.73
C LEU A 152 -12.45 -7.92 -19.84
N ALA A 153 -12.91 -8.62 -18.80
CA ALA A 153 -14.29 -9.06 -18.70
C ALA A 153 -15.26 -7.87 -18.75
N ARG A 154 -16.49 -8.12 -19.19
CA ARG A 154 -17.54 -7.09 -19.14
C ARG A 154 -17.81 -6.72 -17.69
N LEU A 155 -17.61 -5.44 -17.39
CA LEU A 155 -17.90 -4.85 -16.09
C LEU A 155 -19.32 -4.24 -16.08
N GLU A 156 -19.92 -4.14 -14.90
CA GLU A 156 -21.31 -3.66 -14.73
C GLU A 156 -21.36 -2.24 -14.18
N ALA A 157 -20.59 -1.98 -13.14
CA ALA A 157 -20.50 -0.72 -12.41
C ALA A 157 -19.35 0.17 -12.91
N LEU A 158 -18.50 -0.32 -13.82
CA LEU A 158 -17.42 0.44 -14.46
C LEU A 158 -17.58 0.43 -15.99
N LEU A 159 -17.46 1.61 -16.60
CA LEU A 159 -17.25 1.73 -18.05
C LEU A 159 -15.76 1.99 -18.31
N VAL A 160 -15.17 1.19 -19.19
CA VAL A 160 -13.73 1.26 -19.48
C VAL A 160 -13.53 1.56 -20.95
N GLU A 161 -12.89 2.69 -21.22
CA GLU A 161 -12.49 3.11 -22.56
C GLU A 161 -10.97 3.14 -22.65
N ARG A 162 -10.41 2.48 -23.67
CA ARG A 162 -8.97 2.47 -23.92
C ARG A 162 -8.64 3.30 -25.14
N ASP A 163 -7.72 4.24 -24.98
CA ASP A 163 -7.11 5.02 -26.05
C ASP A 163 -5.58 4.89 -25.95
N ALA A 164 -5.01 4.03 -26.80
CA ALA A 164 -3.60 3.64 -26.76
C ALA A 164 -3.14 3.18 -25.37
N ALA A 165 -2.31 3.99 -24.70
CA ALA A 165 -1.73 3.73 -23.38
C ALA A 165 -2.54 4.36 -22.22
N ILE A 166 -3.66 5.00 -22.52
CA ILE A 166 -4.57 5.64 -21.55
C ILE A 166 -5.83 4.80 -21.42
N VAL A 167 -6.20 4.47 -20.19
CA VAL A 167 -7.49 3.85 -19.87
C VAL A 167 -8.33 4.85 -19.09
N THR A 168 -9.51 5.18 -19.60
CA THR A 168 -10.49 6.00 -18.88
C THR A 168 -11.52 5.09 -18.23
N VAL A 169 -11.65 5.18 -16.91
CA VAL A 169 -12.59 4.42 -16.09
C VAL A 169 -13.66 5.38 -15.59
N THR A 170 -14.91 5.11 -15.97
CA THR A 170 -16.07 5.87 -15.50
C THR A 170 -16.86 5.01 -14.52
N LEU A 171 -16.98 5.47 -13.26
CA LEU A 171 -17.86 4.87 -12.27
C LEU A 171 -19.31 5.05 -12.74
N ASN A 172 -20.04 3.96 -12.91
CA ASN A 172 -21.31 3.93 -13.64
C ASN A 172 -22.47 3.41 -12.78
N ARG A 173 -22.70 4.07 -11.64
CA ARG A 173 -23.93 3.93 -10.85
C ARG A 173 -24.53 5.32 -10.55
N PRO A 174 -24.79 6.18 -11.55
CA PRO A 174 -25.17 7.58 -11.34
C PRO A 174 -26.45 7.73 -10.50
N GLN A 175 -27.39 6.78 -10.60
CA GLN A 175 -28.62 6.71 -9.80
C GLN A 175 -28.37 6.49 -8.30
N LYS A 176 -27.18 6.05 -7.92
CA LYS A 176 -26.70 5.92 -6.54
C LYS A 176 -25.51 6.85 -6.26
N LEU A 177 -25.33 7.90 -7.08
CA LEU A 177 -24.19 8.82 -7.00
C LEU A 177 -22.83 8.09 -6.99
N ASN A 178 -22.75 6.99 -7.74
CA ASN A 178 -21.58 6.12 -7.84
C ASN A 178 -21.11 5.55 -6.49
N ALA A 179 -22.03 5.33 -5.55
CA ALA A 179 -21.72 4.68 -4.29
C ALA A 179 -21.05 3.30 -4.51
N VAL A 180 -20.12 2.94 -3.62
CA VAL A 180 -19.34 1.70 -3.71
C VAL A 180 -20.11 0.58 -3.01
N ASN A 181 -20.36 -0.49 -3.75
CA ASN A 181 -21.01 -1.69 -3.26
C ASN A 181 -20.17 -2.93 -3.65
N ARG A 182 -20.67 -4.13 -3.37
CA ARG A 182 -20.02 -5.40 -3.77
C ARG A 182 -19.69 -5.45 -5.26
N GLN A 183 -20.59 -5.02 -6.14
CA GLN A 183 -20.38 -5.07 -7.59
C GLN A 183 -19.27 -4.11 -8.03
N MET A 184 -19.31 -2.86 -7.57
CA MET A 184 -18.25 -1.88 -7.83
C MET A 184 -16.88 -2.38 -7.36
N THR A 185 -16.84 -3.02 -6.18
CA THR A 185 -15.62 -3.60 -5.62
C THR A 185 -15.09 -4.73 -6.50
N SER A 186 -15.95 -5.68 -6.90
CA SER A 186 -15.56 -6.80 -7.78
C SER A 186 -15.12 -6.34 -9.17
N ASP A 187 -15.73 -5.29 -9.72
CA ASP A 187 -15.34 -4.74 -11.02
C ASP A 187 -13.96 -4.09 -10.96
N TRP A 188 -13.66 -3.34 -9.89
CA TRP A 188 -12.35 -2.77 -9.67
C TRP A 188 -11.27 -3.82 -9.40
N GLU A 189 -11.57 -4.89 -8.67
CA GLU A 189 -10.63 -6.01 -8.49
C GLU A 189 -10.26 -6.65 -9.83
N GLN A 190 -11.26 -6.92 -10.68
CA GLN A 190 -11.04 -7.45 -12.03
C GLN A 190 -10.21 -6.48 -12.88
N LEU A 191 -10.52 -5.18 -12.82
CA LEU A 191 -9.79 -4.17 -13.55
C LEU A 191 -8.36 -4.01 -13.04
N ASN A 192 -8.12 -4.02 -11.73
CA ASN A 192 -6.79 -3.94 -11.12
C ASN A 192 -5.93 -5.14 -11.54
N ALA A 193 -6.50 -6.35 -11.52
CA ALA A 193 -5.83 -7.56 -12.00
C ALA A 193 -5.47 -7.45 -13.50
N TRP A 194 -6.40 -6.95 -14.31
CA TRP A 194 -6.16 -6.71 -15.73
C TRP A 194 -5.07 -5.67 -15.96
N LEU A 195 -5.10 -4.52 -15.27
CA LEU A 195 -4.06 -3.49 -15.34
C LEU A 195 -2.68 -4.04 -14.98
N ALA A 196 -2.59 -4.90 -13.96
CA ALA A 196 -1.33 -5.56 -13.59
C ALA A 196 -0.76 -6.44 -14.70
N GLY A 197 -1.61 -7.06 -15.53
CA GLY A 197 -1.22 -7.90 -16.67
C GLY A 197 -0.95 -7.14 -17.97
N HIS A 198 -1.23 -5.83 -18.02
CA HIS A 198 -1.19 -5.01 -19.25
C HIS A 198 -0.22 -3.82 -19.11
N PRO A 199 1.11 -4.08 -19.17
CA PRO A 199 2.14 -3.06 -18.94
C PRO A 199 2.20 -1.98 -20.04
N GLU A 200 1.50 -2.17 -21.15
CA GLU A 200 1.36 -1.15 -22.20
C GLU A 200 0.34 -0.06 -21.83
N VAL A 201 -0.56 -0.34 -20.87
CA VAL A 201 -1.34 0.71 -20.20
C VAL A 201 -0.41 1.43 -19.24
N ARG A 202 -0.35 2.76 -19.35
CA ARG A 202 0.57 3.60 -18.57
C ARG A 202 -0.14 4.62 -17.70
N VAL A 203 -1.32 5.09 -18.10
CA VAL A 203 -2.11 6.08 -17.35
C VAL A 203 -3.55 5.62 -17.26
N VAL A 204 -4.13 5.75 -16.07
CA VAL A 204 -5.55 5.49 -15.79
C VAL A 204 -6.21 6.79 -15.37
N VAL A 205 -7.26 7.22 -16.08
CA VAL A 205 -8.08 8.38 -15.71
C VAL A 205 -9.37 7.85 -15.08
N VAL A 206 -9.67 8.24 -13.84
CA VAL A 206 -10.87 7.83 -13.12
C VAL A 206 -11.84 9.01 -13.03
N THR A 207 -13.10 8.82 -13.38
CA THR A 207 -14.18 9.83 -13.27
C THR A 207 -15.51 9.15 -12.90
N GLY A 208 -16.51 9.92 -12.48
CA GLY A 208 -17.87 9.42 -12.27
C GLY A 208 -18.82 9.77 -13.42
N ALA A 209 -19.79 8.89 -13.68
CA ALA A 209 -20.96 9.22 -14.49
C ALA A 209 -21.94 10.10 -13.69
N GLY A 210 -22.61 11.03 -14.38
CA GLY A 210 -23.61 11.90 -13.78
C GLY A 210 -23.02 13.03 -12.91
N GLU A 211 -23.72 13.39 -11.84
CA GLU A 211 -23.42 14.58 -11.02
C GLU A 211 -22.41 14.33 -9.89
N ALA A 212 -22.02 13.08 -9.65
CA ALA A 212 -21.07 12.71 -8.61
C ALA A 212 -19.84 12.02 -9.20
N PHE A 213 -18.71 12.20 -8.53
CA PHE A 213 -17.57 11.31 -8.72
C PHE A 213 -17.89 9.99 -8.01
N CYS A 214 -18.01 10.02 -6.67
CA CYS A 214 -18.43 8.90 -5.84
C CYS A 214 -18.91 9.40 -4.46
N ALA A 215 -20.10 8.98 -4.03
CA ALA A 215 -20.70 9.42 -2.76
C ALA A 215 -20.27 8.60 -1.52
N GLY A 216 -19.32 7.66 -1.65
CA GLY A 216 -18.88 6.78 -0.56
C GLY A 216 -19.48 5.39 -0.66
N ASP A 217 -19.53 4.65 0.44
CA ASP A 217 -20.14 3.31 0.47
C ASP A 217 -21.65 3.37 0.28
N ASP A 218 -22.22 2.31 -0.30
CA ASP A 218 -23.65 2.11 -0.44
C ASP A 218 -24.25 1.78 0.95
N VAL A 219 -24.57 2.81 1.72
CA VAL A 219 -25.07 2.70 3.11
C VAL A 219 -26.24 1.71 3.25
N PRO A 220 -27.23 1.67 2.33
CA PRO A 220 -28.26 0.63 2.33
C PRO A 220 -27.71 -0.79 2.22
N GLU A 221 -26.69 -1.05 1.41
CA GLU A 221 -26.06 -2.37 1.34
C GLU A 221 -25.40 -2.71 2.67
N VAL A 222 -24.53 -1.82 3.16
CA VAL A 222 -23.81 -1.96 4.44
C VAL A 222 -24.77 -2.32 5.58
N GLY A 223 -25.92 -1.62 5.66
CA GLY A 223 -26.92 -1.85 6.72
C GLY A 223 -27.63 -3.20 6.68
N THR A 224 -27.49 -3.96 5.59
CA THR A 224 -28.10 -5.27 5.41
C THR A 224 -27.13 -6.43 5.53
N LEU A 225 -25.81 -6.15 5.56
CA LEU A 225 -24.81 -7.20 5.55
C LEU A 225 -24.63 -7.81 6.95
N PRO A 226 -24.48 -9.15 7.07
CA PRO A 226 -23.91 -9.77 8.25
C PRO A 226 -22.51 -9.20 8.51
N ILE A 227 -22.11 -9.10 9.79
CA ILE A 227 -20.83 -8.48 10.18
C ILE A 227 -19.63 -9.15 9.51
N ASP A 228 -19.61 -10.48 9.38
CA ASP A 228 -18.49 -11.19 8.76
C ASP A 228 -18.37 -10.82 7.28
N GLU A 229 -19.50 -10.66 6.58
CA GLU A 229 -19.53 -10.23 5.18
C GLU A 229 -19.16 -8.75 5.03
N ALA A 230 -19.61 -7.88 5.95
CA ALA A 230 -19.21 -6.47 5.99
C ALA A 230 -17.69 -6.33 6.24
N THR A 231 -17.13 -7.16 7.12
CA THR A 231 -15.69 -7.23 7.41
C THR A 231 -14.90 -7.65 6.17
N ALA A 232 -15.33 -8.74 5.52
CA ALA A 232 -14.69 -9.21 4.30
C ALA A 232 -14.75 -8.16 3.16
N LEU A 233 -15.90 -7.51 2.98
CA LEU A 233 -16.08 -6.46 1.98
C LEU A 233 -15.18 -5.24 2.29
N SER A 234 -15.10 -4.81 3.54
CA SER A 234 -14.27 -3.67 3.94
C SER A 234 -12.78 -3.94 3.68
N HIS A 235 -12.30 -5.15 3.97
CA HIS A 235 -10.92 -5.53 3.64
C HIS A 235 -10.66 -5.54 2.13
N ARG A 236 -11.61 -6.02 1.32
CA ARG A 236 -11.53 -5.99 -0.14
C ARG A 236 -11.48 -4.55 -0.66
N GLN A 237 -12.35 -3.67 -0.17
CA GLN A 237 -12.36 -2.25 -0.54
C GLN A 237 -11.07 -1.53 -0.14
N ALA A 238 -10.54 -1.78 1.07
CA ALA A 238 -9.25 -1.25 1.47
C ALA A 238 -8.13 -1.70 0.51
N ALA A 239 -8.08 -3.00 0.20
CA ALA A 239 -7.09 -3.55 -0.71
C ALA A 239 -7.24 -2.99 -2.14
N MET A 240 -8.47 -2.74 -2.59
CA MET A 240 -8.76 -2.13 -3.88
C MET A 240 -8.15 -0.73 -4.03
N TYR A 241 -8.25 0.14 -3.01
CA TYR A 241 -7.65 1.48 -3.07
C TYR A 241 -6.12 1.45 -2.95
N LEU A 242 -5.61 0.66 -2.00
CA LEU A 242 -4.17 0.43 -1.83
C LEU A 242 -3.52 -0.18 -3.09
N ALA A 243 -4.27 -0.91 -3.92
CA ALA A 243 -3.76 -1.44 -5.18
C ALA A 243 -3.34 -0.32 -6.14
N TRP A 244 -4.03 0.82 -6.15
CA TRP A 244 -3.73 1.91 -7.07
C TRP A 244 -2.37 2.55 -6.79
N GLU A 245 -1.93 2.57 -5.54
CA GLU A 245 -0.58 3.02 -5.14
C GLU A 245 0.52 2.05 -5.59
N ARG A 246 0.19 0.76 -5.68
CA ARG A 246 1.14 -0.33 -6.00
C ARG A 246 1.22 -0.64 -7.48
N LEU A 247 0.16 -0.36 -8.23
CA LEU A 247 0.11 -0.57 -9.66
C LEU A 247 1.09 0.39 -10.36
N PRO A 248 1.81 -0.08 -11.41
CA PRO A 248 2.80 0.73 -12.13
C PRO A 248 2.17 1.84 -12.98
N GLN A 249 0.86 1.81 -13.22
CA GLN A 249 0.15 2.85 -13.94
C GLN A 249 0.01 4.12 -13.08
N ILE A 250 0.05 5.29 -13.72
CA ILE A 250 -0.26 6.56 -13.06
C ILE A 250 -1.77 6.79 -13.09
N PHE A 251 -2.39 7.01 -11.94
CA PHE A 251 -3.82 7.25 -11.76
C PHE A 251 -4.11 8.75 -11.64
N ILE A 252 -5.08 9.23 -12.40
CA ILE A 252 -5.55 10.62 -12.39
C ILE A 252 -7.04 10.61 -12.05
N ALA A 253 -7.41 11.15 -10.89
CA ALA A 253 -8.80 11.41 -10.54
C ALA A 253 -9.27 12.70 -11.23
N ALA A 254 -10.23 12.58 -12.15
CA ALA A 254 -11.01 13.67 -12.71
C ALA A 254 -12.33 13.77 -11.92
N VAL A 255 -12.32 14.53 -10.83
CA VAL A 255 -13.43 14.63 -9.89
C VAL A 255 -14.51 15.59 -10.43
N ASN A 256 -15.48 15.03 -11.14
CA ASN A 256 -16.57 15.75 -11.81
C ASN A 256 -17.61 16.34 -10.84
N GLY A 257 -17.69 15.85 -9.60
CA GLY A 257 -18.71 16.25 -8.64
C GLY A 257 -18.41 15.81 -7.21
N ILE A 258 -19.43 15.30 -6.51
CA ILE A 258 -19.33 14.84 -5.12
C ILE A 258 -18.31 13.69 -4.98
N ALA A 259 -17.37 13.80 -4.04
CA ALA A 259 -16.38 12.80 -3.64
C ALA A 259 -16.36 12.67 -2.10
N LEU A 260 -17.16 11.76 -1.53
CA LEU A 260 -17.36 11.64 -0.07
C LEU A 260 -16.98 10.27 0.45
N GLY A 261 -16.47 10.20 1.67
CA GLY A 261 -16.09 8.94 2.33
C GLY A 261 -15.17 8.10 1.45
N ALA A 262 -15.56 6.85 1.17
CA ALA A 262 -14.84 5.97 0.23
C ALA A 262 -14.62 6.59 -1.18
N GLY A 263 -15.48 7.50 -1.63
CA GLY A 263 -15.28 8.25 -2.88
C GLY A 263 -14.22 9.36 -2.77
N CYS A 264 -14.06 9.95 -1.58
CA CYS A 264 -12.95 10.84 -1.29
C CYS A 264 -11.65 10.03 -1.24
N VAL A 265 -11.67 8.86 -0.58
CA VAL A 265 -10.55 7.89 -0.58
C VAL A 265 -10.12 7.56 -1.99
N ALA A 266 -11.04 7.13 -2.86
CA ALA A 266 -10.75 6.85 -4.26
C ALA A 266 -10.02 8.02 -4.95
N ALA A 267 -10.49 9.26 -4.74
CA ALA A 267 -9.85 10.42 -5.35
C ALA A 267 -8.40 10.62 -4.85
N TYR A 268 -8.16 10.50 -3.54
CA TYR A 268 -6.83 10.70 -2.98
C TYR A 268 -5.90 9.49 -3.02
N SER A 269 -6.40 8.29 -3.33
CA SER A 269 -5.59 7.12 -3.67
C SER A 269 -5.12 7.12 -5.14
N CYS A 270 -5.64 8.01 -5.98
CA CYS A 270 -5.02 8.30 -7.28
C CYS A 270 -3.72 9.11 -7.08
N ASP A 271 -2.83 9.15 -8.07
CA ASP A 271 -1.60 9.96 -7.98
C ASP A 271 -1.91 11.45 -8.13
N PHE A 272 -2.76 11.79 -9.10
CA PHE A 272 -3.18 13.17 -9.41
C PHE A 272 -4.68 13.37 -9.19
N ARG A 273 -5.06 14.61 -8.86
CA ARG A 273 -6.46 15.02 -8.62
C ARG A 273 -6.75 16.35 -9.28
N LEU A 274 -7.62 16.33 -10.28
CA LEU A 274 -8.21 17.50 -10.91
C LEU A 274 -9.69 17.55 -10.53
N ALA A 275 -10.22 18.72 -10.20
CA ALA A 275 -11.60 18.83 -9.75
C ALA A 275 -12.40 19.86 -10.55
N ALA A 276 -13.69 19.56 -10.77
CA ALA A 276 -14.64 20.57 -11.21
C ALA A 276 -14.87 21.61 -10.10
N HIS A 277 -15.15 22.86 -10.44
CA HIS A 277 -15.51 23.91 -9.46
C HIS A 277 -16.64 23.49 -8.50
N ALA A 278 -17.62 22.75 -9.02
CA ALA A 278 -18.77 22.29 -8.25
C ALA A 278 -18.46 21.07 -7.35
N ALA A 279 -17.28 20.45 -7.48
CA ALA A 279 -16.92 19.28 -6.69
C ALA A 279 -16.89 19.59 -5.18
N ARG A 280 -17.18 18.55 -4.40
CA ARG A 280 -17.19 18.59 -2.93
C ARG A 280 -16.46 17.37 -2.40
N PHE A 281 -15.65 17.59 -1.36
CA PHE A 281 -14.85 16.55 -0.71
C PHE A 281 -15.19 16.47 0.77
N GLY A 282 -15.08 15.29 1.39
CA GLY A 282 -15.30 15.15 2.83
C GLY A 282 -15.32 13.70 3.30
N MET A 283 -15.26 13.53 4.63
CA MET A 283 -15.30 12.22 5.32
C MET A 283 -16.49 12.20 6.31
N PRO A 284 -17.73 12.07 5.82
CA PRO A 284 -18.95 12.25 6.62
C PRO A 284 -19.34 11.03 7.47
N GLU A 285 -18.54 9.96 7.51
CA GLU A 285 -18.84 8.69 8.18
C GLU A 285 -19.20 8.86 9.66
N ILE A 286 -18.60 9.85 10.34
CA ILE A 286 -18.93 10.16 11.74
C ILE A 286 -20.40 10.53 11.94
N LEU A 287 -21.06 11.08 10.90
CA LEU A 287 -22.49 11.40 10.89
C LEU A 287 -23.38 10.16 10.72
N LEU A 288 -22.79 9.00 10.43
CA LEU A 288 -23.45 7.71 10.35
C LEU A 288 -23.15 6.82 11.57
N GLY A 289 -22.25 7.24 12.46
CA GLY A 289 -21.92 6.53 13.69
C GLY A 289 -20.67 5.64 13.63
N TRP A 290 -19.81 5.81 12.61
CA TRP A 290 -18.54 5.09 12.52
C TRP A 290 -17.39 5.98 12.02
N PRO A 291 -16.12 5.65 12.30
CA PRO A 291 -15.00 6.41 11.78
C PRO A 291 -14.87 6.22 10.26
N PRO A 292 -14.31 7.20 9.54
CA PRO A 292 -13.89 6.99 8.16
C PRO A 292 -12.80 5.91 8.08
N GLY A 293 -12.76 5.20 6.95
CA GLY A 293 -11.85 4.08 6.74
C GLY A 293 -10.89 4.29 5.56
N TYR A 294 -10.16 3.23 5.24
CA TYR A 294 -9.48 3.02 3.96
C TYR A 294 -8.36 4.00 3.55
N GLY A 295 -7.93 4.96 4.37
CA GLY A 295 -6.80 5.82 3.99
C GLY A 295 -6.59 7.06 4.85
N LEU A 296 -6.85 6.99 6.16
CA LEU A 296 -6.71 8.16 7.03
C LEU A 296 -5.27 8.66 7.15
N THR A 297 -4.29 7.75 7.07
CA THR A 297 -2.87 8.12 7.09
C THR A 297 -2.48 8.90 5.83
N GLN A 298 -2.92 8.46 4.66
CA GLN A 298 -2.71 9.17 3.40
C GLN A 298 -3.38 10.55 3.41
N LEU A 299 -4.62 10.64 3.89
CA LEU A 299 -5.28 11.94 4.07
C LEU A 299 -4.45 12.85 4.99
N THR A 300 -3.98 12.33 6.11
CA THR A 300 -3.14 13.08 7.07
C THR A 300 -1.83 13.56 6.45
N ALA A 301 -1.19 12.75 5.61
CA ALA A 301 0.03 13.13 4.89
C ALA A 301 -0.23 14.25 3.87
N LEU A 302 -1.37 14.20 3.16
CA LEU A 302 -1.72 15.16 2.12
C LEU A 302 -2.14 16.54 2.67
N ILE A 303 -2.99 16.57 3.70
CA ILE A 303 -3.59 17.83 4.18
C ILE A 303 -3.16 18.21 5.60
N GLY A 304 -2.33 17.40 6.24
CA GLY A 304 -1.91 17.60 7.62
C GLY A 304 -2.96 17.18 8.65
N LYS A 305 -2.48 16.78 9.84
CA LYS A 305 -3.29 16.21 10.92
C LYS A 305 -4.46 17.11 11.36
N ALA A 306 -4.25 18.42 11.45
CA ALA A 306 -5.28 19.34 11.94
C ALA A 306 -6.53 19.35 11.01
N ARG A 307 -6.31 19.46 9.70
CA ARG A 307 -7.40 19.47 8.70
C ARG A 307 -8.03 18.10 8.53
N ALA A 308 -7.23 17.03 8.60
CA ALA A 308 -7.75 15.67 8.60
C ALA A 308 -8.69 15.42 9.79
N LEU A 309 -8.29 15.84 11.00
CA LEU A 309 -9.16 15.76 12.18
C LEU A 309 -10.44 16.60 12.02
N GLU A 310 -10.35 17.82 11.49
CA GLU A 310 -11.53 18.65 11.25
C GLU A 310 -12.52 17.96 10.30
N LEU A 311 -12.05 17.45 9.14
CA LEU A 311 -12.89 16.76 8.18
C LEU A 311 -13.53 15.51 8.77
N CYS A 312 -12.73 14.65 9.41
CA CYS A 312 -13.18 13.34 9.91
C CYS A 312 -14.05 13.44 11.16
N LEU A 313 -13.81 14.39 12.06
CA LEU A 313 -14.56 14.52 13.32
C LEU A 313 -15.80 15.40 13.20
N THR A 314 -15.85 16.31 12.23
CA THR A 314 -17.06 17.14 12.01
C THR A 314 -17.97 16.59 10.92
N GLY A 315 -17.46 15.74 10.04
CA GLY A 315 -18.18 15.24 8.87
C GLY A 315 -18.52 16.31 7.84
N LYS A 316 -17.95 17.52 7.96
CA LYS A 316 -18.22 18.63 7.04
C LYS A 316 -17.59 18.38 5.67
N GLN A 317 -18.28 18.89 4.65
CA GLN A 317 -17.77 18.91 3.28
C GLN A 317 -17.02 20.21 3.00
N ILE A 318 -15.98 20.12 2.19
CA ILE A 318 -15.20 21.25 1.67
C ILE A 318 -15.41 21.41 0.17
N THR A 319 -15.29 22.65 -0.30
CA THR A 319 -15.32 22.98 -1.74
C THR A 319 -14.06 22.51 -2.44
N ALA A 320 -14.11 22.36 -3.77
CA ALA A 320 -12.92 22.08 -4.58
C ALA A 320 -11.78 23.10 -4.35
N ALA A 321 -12.12 24.39 -4.21
CA ALA A 321 -11.15 25.45 -3.95
C ALA A 321 -10.46 25.30 -2.58
N GLN A 322 -11.22 24.91 -1.53
CA GLN A 322 -10.64 24.58 -0.23
C GLN A 322 -9.79 23.31 -0.29
N ALA A 323 -10.26 22.27 -1.00
CA ALA A 323 -9.49 21.04 -1.18
C ALA A 323 -8.14 21.33 -1.87
N ALA A 324 -8.12 22.23 -2.85
CA ALA A 324 -6.88 22.67 -3.49
C ALA A 324 -5.97 23.46 -2.52
N SER A 325 -6.52 24.41 -1.76
CA SER A 325 -5.72 25.16 -0.77
C SER A 325 -5.21 24.29 0.39
N TYR A 326 -5.82 23.13 0.60
CA TYR A 326 -5.40 22.16 1.61
C TYR A 326 -4.27 21.25 1.12
N GLY A 327 -4.01 21.19 -0.20
CA GLY A 327 -3.10 20.24 -0.82
C GLY A 327 -3.76 18.92 -1.25
N LEU A 328 -5.08 18.79 -1.07
CA LEU A 328 -5.82 17.59 -1.49
C LEU A 328 -6.02 17.55 -3.00
N VAL A 329 -6.26 18.69 -3.66
CA VAL A 329 -6.50 18.78 -5.12
C VAL A 329 -5.38 19.55 -5.79
N HIS A 330 -4.94 19.09 -6.95
CA HIS A 330 -3.85 19.75 -7.70
C HIS A 330 -4.34 20.99 -8.43
N ASP A 331 -5.52 20.91 -9.06
CA ASP A 331 -6.11 22.03 -9.80
C ASP A 331 -7.64 21.94 -9.88
N VAL A 332 -8.28 23.10 -10.02
CA VAL A 332 -9.74 23.27 -10.06
C VAL A 332 -10.15 24.02 -11.32
N MET A 333 -11.11 23.49 -12.07
CA MET A 333 -11.49 24.02 -13.38
C MET A 333 -12.98 23.86 -13.70
N PRO A 334 -13.52 24.50 -14.75
CA PRO A 334 -14.89 24.28 -15.17
C PRO A 334 -15.10 22.82 -15.59
N LEU A 335 -16.28 22.25 -15.31
CA LEU A 335 -16.58 20.84 -15.62
C LEU A 335 -16.32 20.51 -17.10
N GLY A 336 -16.70 21.41 -18.02
CA GLY A 336 -16.47 21.24 -19.47
C GLY A 336 -14.99 21.19 -19.89
N ARG A 337 -14.05 21.54 -19.00
CA ARG A 337 -12.59 21.44 -19.23
C ARG A 337 -11.96 20.23 -18.56
N LEU A 338 -12.64 19.60 -17.59
CA LEU A 338 -12.05 18.59 -16.71
C LEU A 338 -11.49 17.38 -17.48
N THR A 339 -12.29 16.77 -18.35
CA THR A 339 -11.87 15.62 -19.15
C THR A 339 -10.71 15.96 -20.08
N ALA A 340 -10.75 17.15 -20.69
CA ALA A 340 -9.68 17.61 -21.57
C ALA A 340 -8.37 17.79 -20.80
N ALA A 341 -8.41 18.43 -19.63
CA ALA A 341 -7.26 18.65 -18.76
C ALA A 341 -6.67 17.33 -18.24
N ALA A 342 -7.50 16.37 -17.83
CA ALA A 342 -7.03 15.04 -17.42
C ALA A 342 -6.30 14.31 -18.56
N ARG A 343 -6.83 14.39 -19.79
CA ARG A 343 -6.18 13.83 -20.98
C ARG A 343 -4.91 14.58 -21.38
N GLU A 344 -4.86 15.90 -21.20
CA GLU A 344 -3.65 16.71 -21.41
C GLU A 344 -2.54 16.29 -20.44
N LEU A 345 -2.85 16.18 -19.14
CA LEU A 345 -1.91 15.69 -18.12
C LEU A 345 -1.45 14.25 -18.42
N ALA A 346 -2.37 13.37 -18.81
CA ALA A 346 -2.03 12.00 -19.21
C ALA A 346 -1.03 11.98 -20.38
N ARG A 347 -1.25 12.79 -21.42
CA ARG A 347 -0.32 12.90 -22.56
C ARG A 347 1.04 13.45 -22.16
N ASP A 348 1.10 14.43 -21.27
CA ASP A 348 2.36 14.96 -20.76
C ASP A 348 3.16 13.90 -19.99
N LEU A 349 2.49 13.12 -19.13
CA LEU A 349 3.11 11.99 -18.43
C LEU A 349 3.60 10.90 -19.41
N LEU A 350 2.85 10.61 -20.48
CA LEU A 350 3.28 9.64 -21.50
C LEU A 350 4.56 10.05 -22.23
N ALA A 351 4.84 11.35 -22.33
CA ALA A 351 6.09 11.88 -22.88
C ALA A 351 7.30 11.71 -21.94
N ARG A 352 7.11 11.25 -20.70
CA ARG A 352 8.20 10.94 -19.75
C ARG A 352 8.62 9.46 -19.84
N PRO A 353 9.87 9.11 -19.44
CA PRO A 353 10.32 7.72 -19.43
C PRO A 353 9.43 6.85 -18.52
N ALA A 354 8.90 5.76 -19.07
CA ALA A 354 7.90 4.93 -18.39
C ALA A 354 8.42 4.34 -17.07
N GLU A 355 9.64 3.82 -17.08
CA GLU A 355 10.24 3.19 -15.90
C GLU A 355 10.57 4.20 -14.81
N ALA A 356 11.02 5.40 -15.18
CA ALA A 356 11.28 6.46 -14.21
C ALA A 356 9.99 6.90 -13.50
N LEU A 357 8.87 6.99 -14.21
CA LEU A 357 7.58 7.30 -13.58
C LEU A 357 7.13 6.21 -12.60
N ARG A 358 7.25 4.94 -13.01
CA ARG A 358 6.90 3.77 -12.19
C ARG A 358 7.71 3.73 -10.91
N GLU A 359 9.04 3.84 -11.03
CA GLU A 359 9.93 3.80 -9.89
C GLU A 359 9.77 5.03 -8.99
N THR A 360 9.52 6.21 -9.56
CA THR A 360 9.22 7.42 -8.76
C THR A 360 7.97 7.21 -7.91
N LYS A 361 6.88 6.74 -8.53
CA LYS A 361 5.65 6.41 -7.81
C LYS A 361 5.89 5.36 -6.73
N ARG A 362 6.59 4.27 -7.09
CA ARG A 362 6.91 3.17 -6.16
C ARG A 362 7.69 3.67 -4.95
N LEU A 363 8.70 4.52 -5.14
CA LEU A 363 9.52 5.09 -4.08
C LEU A 363 8.72 6.03 -3.17
N LEU A 364 7.86 6.88 -3.73
CA LEU A 364 6.99 7.77 -2.95
C LEU A 364 6.03 6.98 -2.06
N HIS A 365 5.41 5.91 -2.56
CA HIS A 365 4.53 5.03 -1.77
C HIS A 365 5.28 3.97 -0.95
N GLN A 366 6.60 3.89 -1.08
CA GLN A 366 7.45 3.08 -0.20
C GLN A 366 7.67 3.82 1.14
N ASP A 367 7.79 5.15 1.10
CA ASP A 367 8.23 6.03 2.21
C ASP A 367 7.09 6.64 3.06
N GLU A 368 5.81 6.39 2.75
CA GLU A 368 4.67 6.85 3.58
C GLU A 368 4.53 6.13 4.95
N GLY A 369 5.67 5.68 5.50
CA GLY A 369 5.80 4.98 6.75
C GLY A 369 5.26 3.55 6.66
N THR A 370 5.96 2.64 7.31
CA THR A 370 5.39 1.35 7.76
C THR A 370 4.03 1.49 8.48
N GLN A 371 3.63 2.71 8.89
CA GLN A 371 2.36 3.06 9.50
C GLN A 371 1.16 3.12 8.54
N SER A 372 1.27 3.65 7.31
CA SER A 372 0.08 3.81 6.43
C SER A 372 -0.55 2.46 6.08
N LYS A 373 0.28 1.47 5.74
CA LYS A 373 -0.15 0.10 5.36
C LYS A 373 -0.76 -0.69 6.54
N ILE A 374 -0.33 -0.43 7.77
CA ILE A 374 -0.94 -0.98 9.00
C ILE A 374 -2.22 -0.21 9.36
N ALA A 375 -2.26 1.10 9.11
CA ALA A 375 -3.38 1.95 9.44
C ALA A 375 -4.67 1.54 8.72
N HIS A 376 -4.63 1.13 7.45
CA HIS A 376 -5.85 0.64 6.78
C HIS A 376 -6.51 -0.54 7.52
N LEU A 377 -5.73 -1.41 8.18
CA LEU A 377 -6.27 -2.50 8.99
C LEU A 377 -6.84 -2.00 10.31
N ALA A 378 -6.14 -1.10 11.00
CA ALA A 378 -6.62 -0.49 12.23
C ALA A 378 -7.89 0.35 12.02
N ASP A 379 -7.94 1.07 10.90
CA ASP A 379 -9.11 1.83 10.42
C ASP A 379 -10.27 0.86 10.15
N THR A 380 -10.04 -0.22 9.38
CA THR A 380 -11.06 -1.24 9.10
C THR A 380 -11.57 -1.91 10.38
N ALA A 381 -10.68 -2.30 11.29
CA ALA A 381 -11.06 -2.91 12.57
C ALA A 381 -11.88 -1.94 13.44
N SER A 382 -11.52 -0.66 13.44
CA SER A 382 -12.25 0.39 14.17
C SER A 382 -13.62 0.66 13.56
N TYR A 383 -13.71 0.72 12.23
CA TYR A 383 -14.96 0.81 11.47
C TYR A 383 -15.90 -0.35 11.82
N ILE A 384 -15.43 -1.61 11.72
CA ILE A 384 -16.24 -2.80 12.00
C ILE A 384 -16.71 -2.84 13.46
N ARG A 385 -15.84 -2.47 14.41
CA ARG A 385 -16.23 -2.37 15.83
C ARG A 385 -17.37 -1.36 16.02
N CYS A 386 -17.30 -0.20 15.38
CA CYS A 386 -18.35 0.83 15.47
C CYS A 386 -19.65 0.41 14.78
N LEU A 387 -19.57 -0.31 13.66
CA LEU A 387 -20.74 -0.83 12.92
C LEU A 387 -21.63 -1.75 13.79
N GLN A 388 -21.05 -2.39 14.81
CA GLN A 388 -21.78 -3.25 15.74
C GLN A 388 -22.53 -2.48 16.84
N LEU A 389 -22.24 -1.19 17.05
CA LEU A 389 -22.80 -0.38 18.13
C LEU A 389 -24.19 0.16 17.80
N PRO A 390 -25.01 0.53 18.82
CA PRO A 390 -26.34 1.11 18.61
C PRO A 390 -26.34 2.36 17.73
N ASP A 391 -25.32 3.21 17.86
CA ASP A 391 -25.22 4.46 17.10
C ASP A 391 -25.10 4.23 15.59
N ALA A 392 -24.40 3.19 15.15
CA ALA A 392 -24.34 2.83 13.73
C ALA A 392 -25.72 2.39 13.20
N ARG A 393 -26.50 1.65 13.98
CA ARG A 393 -27.87 1.23 13.61
C ARG A 393 -28.80 2.44 13.47
N GLU A 394 -28.71 3.39 14.38
CA GLU A 394 -29.46 4.65 14.32
C GLU A 394 -29.05 5.51 13.12
N GLY A 395 -27.74 5.63 12.85
CA GLY A 395 -27.23 6.37 11.69
C GLY A 395 -27.74 5.80 10.36
N ILE A 396 -27.71 4.48 10.20
CA ILE A 396 -28.24 3.78 9.01
C ILE A 396 -29.76 3.98 8.87
N ALA A 397 -30.51 3.84 9.97
CA ALA A 397 -31.96 4.04 9.96
C ALA A 397 -32.32 5.49 9.59
N ALA A 398 -31.66 6.47 10.23
CA ALA A 398 -31.86 7.88 9.96
C ALA A 398 -31.54 8.27 8.51
N PHE A 399 -30.44 7.73 7.96
CA PHE A 399 -30.07 7.91 6.54
C PHE A 399 -31.16 7.38 5.61
N THR A 400 -31.66 6.16 5.88
CA THR A 400 -32.68 5.50 5.06
C THR A 400 -34.03 6.24 5.14
N GLU A 401 -34.38 6.72 6.33
CA GLU A 401 -35.62 7.48 6.60
C GLU A 401 -35.50 8.97 6.26
N LYS A 402 -34.32 9.43 5.81
CA LYS A 402 -34.02 10.85 5.49
C LYS A 402 -34.34 11.81 6.64
N ARG A 403 -34.01 11.43 7.87
CA ARG A 403 -34.16 12.25 9.08
C ARG A 403 -32.81 12.50 9.76
N ALA A 404 -32.78 13.45 10.69
CA ALA A 404 -31.60 13.64 11.53
C ALA A 404 -31.41 12.45 12.49
N PRO A 405 -30.18 11.94 12.67
CA PRO A 405 -29.88 10.88 13.63
C PRO A 405 -29.88 11.39 15.08
N LYS A 406 -30.15 10.50 16.04
CA LYS A 406 -30.10 10.75 17.50
C LYS A 406 -29.18 9.74 18.18
N PHE A 407 -27.89 10.06 18.22
CA PHE A 407 -26.87 9.21 18.84
C PHE A 407 -26.95 9.19 20.37
N GLY A 408 -26.79 8.01 20.97
CA GLY A 408 -26.92 7.74 22.41
C GLY A 408 -25.59 7.68 23.16
N GLY A 409 -24.46 7.52 22.46
CA GLY A 409 -23.12 7.38 23.03
C GLY A 409 -22.70 5.95 23.30
#